data_AF-A0AAV6HCM6-F1
#
_entry.id   AF-A0AAV6HCM6-F1
#
_cell.length_a   1.000
_cell.length_b   1.000
_cell.length_c   1.000
_cell.angle_alpha   90.00
_cell.angle_beta   90.00
_cell.angle_gamma   90.00
#
_symmetry.space_group_name_H-M   'P 1'
#
loop_
_entity.id
_entity.type
_entity.pdbx_description
1 polymer ?
#
loop_
_entity_poly.entity_id
_entity_poly.type
_entity_poly.pdbx_seq_one_letter_code
_entity_poly.pdbx_strand_id
1 'polypeptide(L)'
;MKLLQNAPDEVLVMASSTLCNLLLEFSPSKEPILESGVIDLLCSLTQSESPALRINGIWALMNMAFQGDQKVKIEILRSLGTDQLFCLLSDADAIVLMKTLGLLRNLLSTRVHIDQIMSSHGKQIMQAVTLILEGDHSMEIKEQTLCILANIADGNTAKELIMTNDDILQKIKYYMGHSNVKLQLAATFCISNLIWNEEDGSQARQDKLREMGFVDVLHKLTQALDPNLCDRAKTAMQQYLA
;
A
#
# COMPACT_ATOMS: atom_id res chain seq x y z
N MET A 1 -4.48 -26.23 12.21
CA MET A 1 -3.42 -25.99 11.21
C MET A 1 -2.44 -27.14 10.99
N LYS A 2 -2.05 -27.94 12.00
CA LYS A 2 -1.11 -29.06 11.84
C LYS A 2 -1.42 -30.07 10.72
N LEU A 3 -2.70 -30.28 10.39
CA LEU A 3 -3.13 -31.18 9.31
C LEU A 3 -2.77 -30.66 7.91
N LEU A 4 -2.60 -29.34 7.73
CA LEU A 4 -2.28 -28.74 6.43
C LEU A 4 -0.77 -28.66 6.17
N GLN A 5 0.07 -28.64 7.21
CA GLN A 5 1.52 -28.39 7.05
C GLN A 5 2.26 -29.41 6.16
N ASN A 6 1.72 -30.62 5.98
CA ASN A 6 2.30 -31.67 5.13
C ASN A 6 1.30 -32.21 4.10
N ALA A 7 0.24 -31.44 3.79
CA ALA A 7 -0.74 -31.86 2.80
C ALA A 7 -0.19 -31.71 1.37
N PRO A 8 -0.63 -32.54 0.40
CA PRO A 8 -0.29 -32.35 -1.00
C PRO A 8 -0.73 -30.97 -1.52
N ASP A 9 -0.01 -30.42 -2.50
CA ASP A 9 -0.28 -29.10 -3.06
C ASP A 9 -1.73 -28.89 -3.48
N GLU A 10 -2.37 -29.89 -4.10
CA GLU A 10 -3.78 -29.80 -4.50
C GLU A 10 -4.72 -29.55 -3.31
N VAL A 11 -4.47 -30.25 -2.20
CA VAL A 11 -5.22 -30.07 -0.95
C VAL A 11 -4.92 -28.72 -0.34
N LEU A 12 -3.65 -28.29 -0.36
CA LEU A 12 -3.24 -26.97 0.12
C LEU A 12 -3.89 -25.84 -0.69
N VAL A 13 -3.98 -25.96 -2.01
CA VAL A 13 -4.63 -24.96 -2.89
C VAL A 13 -6.11 -24.84 -2.53
N MET A 14 -6.83 -25.96 -2.40
CA MET A 14 -8.25 -25.94 -2.03
C MET A 14 -8.47 -25.37 -0.63
N ALA A 15 -7.67 -25.81 0.34
CA ALA A 15 -7.79 -25.36 1.73
C ALA A 15 -7.45 -23.87 1.86
N SER A 16 -6.35 -23.41 1.26
CA SER A 16 -5.92 -22.00 1.31
C SER A 16 -6.86 -21.07 0.55
N SER A 17 -7.45 -21.52 -0.56
CA SER A 17 -8.50 -20.77 -1.25
C SER A 17 -9.74 -20.59 -0.37
N THR A 18 -10.12 -21.63 0.38
CA THR A 18 -11.20 -21.54 1.37
C THR A 18 -10.85 -20.57 2.50
N LEU A 19 -9.62 -20.61 3.01
CA LEU A 19 -9.13 -19.68 4.04
C LEU A 19 -9.20 -18.21 3.59
N CYS A 20 -8.96 -17.90 2.31
CA CYS A 20 -9.09 -16.53 1.79
C CYS A 20 -10.47 -15.95 2.09
N ASN A 21 -11.53 -16.76 1.98
CA ASN A 21 -12.91 -16.33 2.26
C ASN A 21 -13.22 -16.31 3.76
N LEU A 22 -12.71 -17.31 4.51
CA LEU A 22 -12.96 -17.43 5.95
C LEU A 22 -12.21 -16.38 6.80
N LEU A 23 -11.21 -15.72 6.23
CA LEU A 23 -10.41 -14.68 6.90
C LEU A 23 -10.83 -13.24 6.54
N LEU A 24 -11.94 -13.08 5.79
CA LEU A 24 -12.56 -11.78 5.58
C LEU A 24 -13.05 -11.18 6.92
N GLU A 25 -13.07 -9.86 7.00
CA GLU A 25 -13.42 -9.10 8.21
C GLU A 25 -14.73 -9.56 8.88
N PHE A 26 -15.78 -9.82 8.11
CA PHE A 26 -17.11 -10.18 8.63
C PHE A 26 -17.30 -11.69 8.86
N SER A 27 -16.23 -12.49 8.75
CA SER A 27 -16.33 -13.93 8.93
C SER A 27 -16.32 -14.28 10.43
N PRO A 28 -17.35 -14.99 10.95
CA PRO A 28 -17.37 -15.42 12.36
C PRO A 28 -16.30 -16.48 12.67
N SER A 29 -15.57 -16.96 11.66
CA SER A 29 -14.48 -17.91 11.81
C SER A 29 -13.11 -17.24 11.90
N LYS A 30 -13.00 -15.92 11.76
CA LYS A 30 -11.71 -15.22 11.67
C LYS A 30 -10.89 -15.35 12.96
N GLU A 31 -11.49 -15.07 14.12
CA GLU A 31 -10.79 -15.10 15.42
C GLU A 31 -10.33 -16.51 15.81
N PRO A 32 -11.18 -17.57 15.73
CA PRO A 32 -10.70 -18.93 16.01
C PRO A 32 -9.60 -19.41 15.07
N ILE A 33 -9.62 -18.97 13.81
CA ILE A 33 -8.58 -19.32 12.83
C ILE A 33 -7.27 -18.59 13.15
N LEU A 34 -7.33 -17.32 13.55
CA LEU A 34 -6.16 -16.54 14.00
C LEU A 34 -5.41 -17.25 15.13
N GLU A 35 -6.14 -17.68 16.15
CA GLU A 35 -5.58 -18.38 17.34
C GLU A 35 -4.96 -19.74 17.00
N SER A 36 -5.23 -20.28 15.81
CA SER A 36 -4.74 -21.60 15.38
C SER A 36 -3.34 -21.61 14.77
N GLY A 37 -2.66 -20.45 14.73
CA GLY A 37 -1.35 -20.28 14.09
C GLY A 37 -1.44 -20.18 12.56
N VAL A 38 -2.52 -19.61 12.03
CA VAL A 38 -2.77 -19.52 10.59
C VAL A 38 -1.73 -18.64 9.88
N ILE A 39 -1.22 -17.60 10.55
CA ILE A 39 -0.29 -16.63 9.95
C ILE A 39 0.98 -17.34 9.47
N ASP A 40 1.58 -18.18 10.31
CA ASP A 40 2.80 -18.92 9.95
C ASP A 40 2.57 -19.87 8.77
N LEU A 41 1.42 -20.54 8.72
CA LEU A 41 1.03 -21.37 7.57
C LEU A 41 0.90 -20.52 6.31
N LEU A 42 0.19 -19.39 6.36
CA LEU A 42 0.00 -18.54 5.19
C LEU A 42 1.34 -17.96 4.71
N CYS A 43 2.22 -17.57 5.63
CA CYS A 43 3.57 -17.11 5.29
C CYS A 43 4.38 -18.22 4.62
N SER A 44 4.29 -19.47 5.08
CA SER A 44 4.98 -20.59 4.40
C SER A 44 4.45 -20.85 3.00
N LEU A 45 3.14 -20.67 2.75
CA LEU A 45 2.56 -20.78 1.41
C LEU A 45 3.12 -19.72 0.44
N THR A 46 3.47 -18.52 0.94
CA THR A 46 4.07 -17.47 0.10
C THR A 46 5.44 -17.84 -0.46
N GLN A 47 6.11 -18.86 0.12
CA GLN A 47 7.43 -19.35 -0.31
C GLN A 47 7.33 -20.54 -1.29
N SER A 48 6.12 -20.97 -1.64
CA SER A 48 5.92 -22.11 -2.55
C SER A 48 6.32 -21.78 -3.98
N GLU A 49 6.88 -22.76 -4.70
CA GLU A 49 7.09 -22.70 -6.14
C GLU A 49 5.76 -22.57 -6.92
N SER A 50 4.64 -23.05 -6.35
CA SER A 50 3.31 -22.95 -6.94
C SER A 50 2.75 -21.52 -6.84
N PRO A 51 2.51 -20.82 -7.98
CA PRO A 51 1.92 -19.48 -7.95
C PRO A 51 0.55 -19.46 -7.27
N ALA A 52 -0.26 -20.52 -7.42
CA ALA A 52 -1.57 -20.62 -6.78
C ALA A 52 -1.47 -20.59 -5.25
N LEU A 53 -0.48 -21.29 -4.67
CA LEU A 53 -0.25 -21.27 -3.23
C LEU A 53 0.28 -19.91 -2.76
N ARG A 54 1.19 -19.29 -3.52
CA ARG A 54 1.65 -17.94 -3.20
C ARG A 54 0.51 -16.93 -3.19
N ILE A 55 -0.32 -16.94 -4.25
CA ILE A 55 -1.52 -16.10 -4.38
C ILE A 55 -2.46 -16.29 -3.19
N ASN A 56 -2.79 -17.53 -2.85
CA ASN A 56 -3.70 -17.80 -1.74
C ASN A 56 -3.12 -17.37 -0.39
N GLY A 57 -1.82 -17.64 -0.15
CA GLY A 57 -1.12 -17.22 1.05
C GLY A 57 -1.17 -15.70 1.22
N ILE A 58 -0.73 -14.96 0.20
CA ILE A 58 -0.67 -13.49 0.28
C ILE A 58 -2.07 -12.86 0.31
N TRP A 59 -3.05 -13.42 -0.39
CA TRP A 59 -4.41 -12.91 -0.40
C TRP A 59 -5.09 -13.11 0.95
N ALA A 60 -4.93 -14.28 1.58
CA ALA A 60 -5.44 -14.51 2.92
C ALA A 60 -4.81 -13.52 3.93
N LEU A 61 -3.49 -13.31 3.87
CA LEU A 61 -2.82 -12.29 4.70
C LEU A 61 -3.35 -10.88 4.44
N MET A 62 -3.58 -10.52 3.16
CA MET A 62 -4.17 -9.24 2.78
C MET A 62 -5.55 -9.04 3.41
N ASN A 63 -6.41 -10.07 3.38
CA ASN A 63 -7.75 -10.03 3.97
C ASN A 63 -7.68 -9.91 5.50
N MET A 64 -6.73 -10.56 6.15
CA MET A 64 -6.52 -10.45 7.59
C MET A 64 -6.07 -9.04 8.01
N ALA A 65 -5.19 -8.44 7.22
CA ALA A 65 -4.69 -7.08 7.47
C ALA A 65 -5.78 -6.02 7.23
N PHE A 66 -6.80 -6.29 6.41
CA PHE A 66 -7.91 -5.38 6.22
C PHE A 66 -8.71 -5.23 7.52
N GLN A 67 -8.78 -3.99 8.01
CA GLN A 67 -9.35 -3.64 9.32
C GLN A 67 -8.86 -4.52 10.49
N GLY A 68 -7.67 -5.11 10.36
CA GLY A 68 -7.06 -5.91 11.42
C GLY A 68 -6.45 -5.03 12.51
N ASP A 69 -6.49 -5.52 13.74
CA ASP A 69 -5.83 -4.88 14.88
C ASP A 69 -4.31 -4.80 14.69
N GLN A 70 -3.69 -3.84 15.37
CA GLN A 70 -2.24 -3.60 15.34
C GLN A 70 -1.42 -4.87 15.58
N LYS A 71 -1.84 -5.71 16.54
CA LYS A 71 -1.15 -6.96 16.89
C LYS A 71 -1.08 -7.92 15.70
N VAL A 72 -2.19 -8.10 14.98
CA VAL A 72 -2.26 -8.97 13.79
C VAL A 72 -1.34 -8.44 12.68
N LYS A 73 -1.35 -7.14 12.44
CA LYS A 73 -0.51 -6.52 11.39
C LYS A 73 0.98 -6.66 11.67
N ILE A 74 1.39 -6.44 12.92
CA ILE A 74 2.78 -6.64 13.36
C ILE A 74 3.16 -8.11 13.25
N GLU A 75 2.27 -9.03 13.63
CA GLU A 75 2.52 -10.46 13.54
C GLU A 75 2.68 -10.94 12.09
N ILE A 76 1.84 -10.45 11.17
CA ILE A 76 1.98 -10.72 9.73
C ILE A 76 3.36 -10.27 9.24
N LEU A 77 3.78 -9.03 9.53
CA LEU A 77 5.08 -8.52 9.10
C LEU A 77 6.25 -9.29 9.71
N ARG A 78 6.15 -9.64 10.99
CA ARG A 78 7.17 -10.42 11.70
C ARG A 78 7.32 -11.83 11.14
N SER A 79 6.20 -12.51 10.86
CA SER A 79 6.20 -13.90 10.37
C SER A 79 6.58 -13.97 8.88
N LEU A 80 6.10 -13.03 8.06
CA LEU A 80 6.46 -12.96 6.64
C LEU A 80 7.95 -12.61 6.46
N GLY A 81 8.43 -11.63 7.24
CA GLY A 81 9.79 -11.11 7.11
C GLY A 81 9.97 -10.18 5.91
N THR A 82 10.95 -9.28 6.01
CA THR A 82 11.21 -8.29 4.95
C THR A 82 11.68 -8.94 3.65
N ASP A 83 12.51 -9.97 3.73
CA ASP A 83 13.12 -10.59 2.56
C ASP A 83 12.06 -11.25 1.68
N GLN A 84 11.15 -11.99 2.29
CA GLN A 84 10.04 -12.61 1.56
C GLN A 84 9.07 -11.56 1.01
N LEU A 85 8.77 -10.49 1.77
CA LEU A 85 7.97 -9.39 1.27
C LEU A 85 8.57 -8.78 -0.01
N PHE A 86 9.89 -8.61 -0.08
CA PHE A 86 10.55 -8.12 -1.30
C PHE A 86 10.51 -9.11 -2.45
N CYS A 87 10.72 -10.41 -2.17
CA CYS A 87 10.56 -11.45 -3.17
C CYS A 87 9.17 -11.38 -3.81
N LEU A 88 8.12 -11.20 -3.01
CA LEU A 88 6.74 -11.10 -3.47
C LEU A 88 6.45 -9.79 -4.23
N LEU A 89 7.10 -8.68 -3.86
CA LEU A 89 7.01 -7.40 -4.59
C LEU A 89 7.80 -7.42 -5.92
N SER A 90 8.62 -8.44 -6.14
CA SER A 90 9.38 -8.66 -7.37
C SER A 90 8.95 -9.93 -8.10
N ASP A 91 7.82 -10.52 -7.70
CA ASP A 91 7.34 -11.79 -8.28
C ASP A 91 7.00 -11.59 -9.76
N ALA A 92 7.34 -12.59 -10.59
CA ALA A 92 7.04 -12.58 -12.01
C ALA A 92 5.54 -12.70 -12.28
N ASP A 93 4.77 -13.26 -11.34
CA ASP A 93 3.31 -13.30 -11.41
C ASP A 93 2.71 -11.97 -10.94
N ALA A 94 2.13 -11.23 -11.88
CA ALA A 94 1.50 -9.94 -11.62
C ALA A 94 0.36 -10.02 -10.60
N ILE A 95 -0.31 -11.16 -10.44
CA ILE A 95 -1.36 -11.35 -9.44
C ILE A 95 -0.75 -11.42 -8.03
N VAL A 96 0.39 -12.10 -7.87
CA VAL A 96 1.13 -12.13 -6.60
C VAL A 96 1.59 -10.72 -6.23
N LEU A 97 2.21 -10.00 -7.17
CA LEU A 97 2.62 -8.60 -6.98
C LEU A 97 1.43 -7.72 -6.57
N MET A 98 0.32 -7.78 -7.31
CA MET A 98 -0.89 -7.00 -7.02
C MET A 98 -1.44 -7.27 -5.61
N LYS A 99 -1.50 -8.54 -5.20
CA LYS A 99 -2.00 -8.91 -3.86
C LYS A 99 -1.02 -8.51 -2.76
N THR A 100 0.28 -8.54 -3.03
CA THR A 100 1.31 -8.06 -2.10
C THR A 100 1.21 -6.55 -1.87
N LEU A 101 0.98 -5.77 -2.94
CA LEU A 101 0.70 -4.34 -2.82
C LEU A 101 -0.59 -4.08 -2.03
N GLY A 102 -1.63 -4.88 -2.26
CA GLY A 102 -2.86 -4.82 -1.47
C GLY A 102 -2.62 -5.12 0.01
N LEU A 103 -1.78 -6.11 0.34
CA LEU A 103 -1.37 -6.38 1.73
C LEU A 103 -0.66 -5.16 2.32
N LEU A 104 0.36 -4.61 1.64
CA LEU A 104 1.09 -3.43 2.11
C LEU A 104 0.16 -2.25 2.40
N ARG A 105 -0.77 -1.97 1.48
CA ARG A 105 -1.76 -0.91 1.64
C ARG A 105 -2.63 -1.13 2.89
N ASN A 106 -3.05 -2.38 3.14
CA ASN A 106 -3.85 -2.71 4.31
C ASN A 106 -3.05 -2.66 5.61
N LEU A 107 -1.76 -3.01 5.59
CA LEU A 107 -0.87 -2.87 6.74
C LEU A 107 -0.69 -1.37 7.11
N LEU A 108 -0.50 -0.53 6.10
CA LEU A 108 -0.34 0.92 6.22
C LEU A 108 -1.69 1.67 6.23
N SER A 109 -2.58 1.39 7.19
CA SER A 109 -3.97 1.91 7.13
C SER A 109 -4.35 2.97 8.18
N THR A 110 -3.59 3.14 9.26
CA THR A 110 -3.83 4.15 10.29
C THR A 110 -2.51 4.84 10.62
N ARG A 111 -2.53 6.11 11.03
CA ARG A 111 -1.30 6.87 11.29
C ARG A 111 -0.34 6.17 12.24
N VAL A 112 -0.86 5.58 13.33
CA VAL A 112 -0.07 4.81 14.30
C VAL A 112 0.61 3.60 13.63
N HIS A 113 -0.13 2.83 12.81
CA HIS A 113 0.44 1.68 12.11
C HIS A 113 1.45 2.12 11.05
N ILE A 114 1.14 3.18 10.29
CA ILE A 114 2.00 3.75 9.25
C ILE A 114 3.33 4.14 9.86
N ASP A 115 3.34 4.98 10.90
CA ASP A 115 4.57 5.49 11.51
C ASP A 115 5.39 4.35 12.13
N GLN A 116 4.74 3.40 12.83
CA GLN A 116 5.46 2.27 13.42
C GLN A 116 6.12 1.38 12.35
N ILE A 117 5.38 0.99 11.31
CA ILE A 117 5.90 0.12 10.24
C ILE A 117 7.00 0.84 9.47
N MET A 118 6.78 2.10 9.11
CA MET A 118 7.74 2.89 8.34
C MET A 118 8.99 3.25 9.15
N SER A 119 8.91 3.34 10.49
CA SER A 119 10.11 3.50 11.33
C SER A 119 11.06 2.30 11.27
N SER A 120 10.51 1.08 11.11
CA SER A 120 11.29 -0.17 11.11
C SER A 120 11.66 -0.64 9.71
N HIS A 121 10.81 -0.37 8.71
CA HIS A 121 10.89 -0.92 7.36
C HIS A 121 10.79 0.14 6.26
N GLY A 122 10.82 1.44 6.60
CA GLY A 122 10.52 2.50 5.65
C GLY A 122 11.49 2.59 4.48
N LYS A 123 12.79 2.43 4.72
CA LYS A 123 13.79 2.43 3.64
C LYS A 123 13.49 1.34 2.61
N GLN A 124 13.18 0.15 3.10
CA GLN A 124 12.87 -1.02 2.30
C GLN A 124 11.59 -0.81 1.47
N ILE A 125 10.51 -0.39 2.13
CA ILE A 125 9.22 -0.15 1.49
C ILE A 125 9.36 0.95 0.42
N MET A 126 10.05 2.05 0.73
CA MET A 126 10.30 3.13 -0.23
C MET A 126 11.09 2.65 -1.44
N GLN A 127 12.12 1.83 -1.25
CA GLN A 127 12.89 1.26 -2.36
C GLN A 127 12.01 0.39 -3.27
N ALA A 128 11.18 -0.49 -2.71
CA ALA A 128 10.28 -1.32 -3.50
C ALA A 128 9.27 -0.47 -4.29
N VAL A 129 8.69 0.54 -3.64
CA VAL A 129 7.75 1.49 -4.27
C VAL A 129 8.40 2.23 -5.43
N THR A 130 9.63 2.73 -5.26
CA THR A 130 10.39 3.38 -6.34
C THR A 130 10.57 2.45 -7.54
N LEU A 131 11.07 1.23 -7.30
CA LEU A 131 11.31 0.25 -8.36
C LEU A 131 10.03 -0.08 -9.14
N ILE A 132 8.91 -0.26 -8.46
CA ILE A 132 7.62 -0.55 -9.11
C ILE A 132 7.10 0.64 -9.91
N LEU A 133 7.31 1.88 -9.46
CA LEU A 133 6.89 3.07 -10.22
C LEU A 133 7.77 3.34 -11.45
N GLU A 134 9.03 2.92 -11.41
CA GLU A 134 9.98 3.02 -12.52
C GLU A 134 9.85 1.87 -13.53
N GLY A 135 9.44 0.69 -13.05
CA GLY A 135 9.25 -0.49 -13.88
C GLY A 135 8.12 -0.39 -14.91
N ASP A 136 8.18 -1.30 -15.87
CA ASP A 136 7.13 -1.51 -16.86
C ASP A 136 6.01 -2.39 -16.28
N HIS A 137 5.22 -1.77 -15.40
CA HIS A 137 4.05 -2.39 -14.78
C HIS A 137 2.75 -1.75 -15.28
N SER A 138 1.67 -2.53 -15.17
CA SER A 138 0.33 -2.08 -15.55
C SER A 138 -0.12 -0.86 -14.76
N MET A 139 -1.12 -0.15 -15.30
CA MET A 139 -1.67 1.04 -14.65
C MET A 139 -2.28 0.70 -13.29
N GLU A 140 -2.89 -0.48 -13.13
CA GLU A 140 -3.47 -0.93 -11.86
C GLU A 140 -2.39 -1.12 -10.78
N ILE A 141 -1.23 -1.68 -11.15
CA ILE A 141 -0.10 -1.86 -10.22
C ILE A 141 0.42 -0.49 -9.79
N LYS A 142 0.61 0.42 -10.74
CA LYS A 142 1.06 1.79 -10.47
C LYS A 142 0.07 2.56 -9.61
N GLU A 143 -1.23 2.37 -9.83
CA GLU A 143 -2.30 2.94 -8.99
C GLU A 143 -2.20 2.45 -7.54
N GLN A 144 -2.05 1.14 -7.32
CA GLN A 144 -1.90 0.60 -5.96
C GLN A 144 -0.64 1.14 -5.27
N THR A 145 0.46 1.24 -6.00
CA THR A 145 1.72 1.79 -5.47
C THR A 145 1.58 3.27 -5.09
N LEU A 146 0.87 4.08 -5.89
CA LEU A 146 0.55 5.47 -5.53
C LEU A 146 -0.38 5.55 -4.32
N CYS A 147 -1.32 4.62 -4.16
CA CYS A 147 -2.17 4.55 -2.97
C CYS A 147 -1.36 4.23 -1.70
N ILE A 148 -0.33 3.40 -1.81
CA ILE A 148 0.60 3.14 -0.70
C ILE A 148 1.36 4.42 -0.33
N LEU A 149 1.87 5.17 -1.31
CA LEU A 149 2.49 6.48 -1.05
C LEU A 149 1.52 7.46 -0.38
N ALA A 150 0.25 7.47 -0.80
CA ALA A 150 -0.75 8.32 -0.16
C ALA A 150 -1.00 7.93 1.31
N ASN A 151 -1.00 6.63 1.63
CA ASN A 151 -1.08 6.19 3.03
C ASN A 151 0.18 6.60 3.81
N ILE A 152 1.38 6.43 3.25
CA ILE A 152 2.64 6.88 3.88
C ILE A 152 2.60 8.39 4.14
N ALA A 153 2.07 9.17 3.20
CA ALA A 153 1.91 10.61 3.32
C ALA A 153 0.94 11.05 4.44
N ASP A 154 0.02 10.19 4.89
CA ASP A 154 -0.87 10.47 6.03
C ASP A 154 -0.20 10.21 7.39
N GLY A 155 0.89 9.43 7.44
CA GLY A 155 1.65 9.19 8.67
C GLY A 155 2.32 10.46 9.20
N ASN A 156 2.50 10.60 10.52
CA ASN A 156 3.06 11.82 11.11
C ASN A 156 4.54 11.98 10.78
N THR A 157 5.32 10.90 10.95
CA THR A 157 6.77 10.89 10.68
C THR A 157 7.09 10.19 9.38
N ALA A 158 6.26 9.23 8.95
CA ALA A 158 6.47 8.48 7.71
C ALA A 158 6.50 9.37 6.46
N LYS A 159 5.73 10.46 6.44
CA LYS A 159 5.71 11.42 5.32
C LYS A 159 7.06 12.07 5.03
N GLU A 160 7.95 12.15 6.01
CA GLU A 160 9.32 12.67 5.82
C GLU A 160 10.13 11.82 4.85
N LEU A 161 9.86 10.51 4.76
CA LEU A 161 10.51 9.62 3.78
C LEU A 161 10.14 9.99 2.34
N ILE A 162 8.97 10.60 2.13
CA ILE A 162 8.56 11.14 0.83
C ILE A 162 9.13 12.55 0.66
N MET A 163 8.99 13.41 1.67
CA MET A 163 9.42 14.81 1.60
C MET A 163 10.93 14.98 1.40
N THR A 164 11.74 14.01 1.84
CA THR A 164 13.20 14.01 1.66
C THR A 164 13.66 13.33 0.36
N ASN A 165 12.74 12.76 -0.42
CA ASN A 165 13.04 12.05 -1.66
C ASN A 165 12.47 12.80 -2.88
N ASP A 166 13.30 13.65 -3.47
CA ASP A 166 12.90 14.50 -4.60
C ASP A 166 12.51 13.69 -5.84
N ASP A 167 13.14 12.52 -6.07
CA ASP A 167 12.82 11.64 -7.20
C ASP A 167 11.40 11.08 -7.09
N ILE A 168 11.01 10.65 -5.89
CA ILE A 168 9.64 10.21 -5.62
C ILE A 168 8.65 11.36 -5.77
N LEU A 169 8.96 12.56 -5.28
CA LEU A 169 8.10 13.73 -5.48
C LEU A 169 7.92 14.04 -6.97
N GLN A 170 8.98 14.07 -7.76
CA GLN A 170 8.89 14.26 -9.21
C GLN A 170 8.07 13.15 -9.87
N LYS A 171 8.19 11.91 -9.40
CA LYS A 171 7.39 10.78 -9.90
C LYS A 171 5.90 10.96 -9.58
N ILE A 172 5.55 11.38 -8.37
CA ILE A 172 4.16 11.69 -8.00
C ILE A 172 3.63 12.82 -8.89
N LYS A 173 4.42 13.89 -9.09
CA LYS A 173 4.06 15.00 -9.99
C LYS A 173 3.81 14.54 -11.43
N TYR A 174 4.65 13.64 -11.94
CA TYR A 174 4.47 13.02 -13.25
C TYR A 174 3.12 12.30 -13.34
N TYR A 175 2.76 11.49 -12.34
CA TYR A 175 1.48 10.76 -12.34
C TYR A 175 0.25 11.66 -12.17
N MET A 176 0.37 12.82 -11.52
CA MET A 176 -0.71 13.83 -11.51
C MET A 176 -1.03 14.37 -12.90
N GLY A 177 -0.04 14.41 -13.80
CA GLY A 177 -0.21 14.83 -15.20
C GLY A 177 -0.53 13.68 -16.18
N HIS A 178 -0.72 12.46 -15.68
CA HIS A 178 -0.93 11.29 -16.54
C HIS A 178 -2.29 11.33 -17.25
N SER A 179 -2.41 10.70 -18.42
CA SER A 179 -3.68 10.57 -19.15
C SER A 179 -4.72 9.66 -18.48
N ASN A 180 -4.35 8.93 -17.41
CA ASN A 180 -5.22 7.96 -16.75
C ASN A 180 -5.70 8.59 -15.45
N VAL A 181 -7.01 8.82 -15.36
CA VAL A 181 -7.63 9.54 -14.25
C VAL A 181 -7.41 8.86 -12.89
N LYS A 182 -7.31 7.52 -12.85
CA LYS A 182 -7.07 6.78 -11.60
C LYS A 182 -5.67 7.04 -11.05
N LEU A 183 -4.67 7.10 -11.92
CA LEU A 183 -3.31 7.48 -11.55
C LEU A 183 -3.25 8.94 -11.07
N GLN A 184 -3.97 9.83 -11.75
CA GLN A 184 -4.06 11.24 -11.33
C GLN A 184 -4.72 11.37 -9.96
N LEU A 185 -5.82 10.66 -9.71
CA LEU A 185 -6.53 10.65 -8.43
C LEU A 185 -5.64 10.14 -7.30
N ALA A 186 -4.94 9.02 -7.50
CA ALA A 186 -4.06 8.44 -6.49
C ALA A 186 -2.86 9.36 -6.19
N ALA A 187 -2.22 9.91 -7.21
CA ALA A 187 -1.10 10.84 -7.05
C ALA A 187 -1.54 12.16 -6.38
N THR A 188 -2.69 12.70 -6.79
CA THR A 188 -3.26 13.92 -6.18
C THR A 188 -3.61 13.69 -4.71
N PHE A 189 -4.16 12.52 -4.37
CA PHE A 189 -4.46 12.17 -2.98
C PHE A 189 -3.20 12.11 -2.12
N CYS A 190 -2.09 11.57 -2.65
CA CYS A 190 -0.80 11.61 -1.95
C CYS A 190 -0.37 13.05 -1.65
N ILE A 191 -0.48 13.97 -2.63
CA ILE A 191 -0.13 15.38 -2.41
C ILE A 191 -1.08 16.05 -1.43
N SER A 192 -2.38 15.78 -1.49
CA SER A 192 -3.37 16.29 -0.53
C SER A 192 -3.00 15.97 0.91
N ASN A 193 -2.49 14.76 1.19
CA ASN A 193 -2.06 14.38 2.52
C ASN A 193 -0.77 15.11 2.95
N LEU A 194 0.19 15.31 2.04
CA LEU A 194 1.44 16.02 2.37
C LEU A 194 1.23 17.51 2.69
N ILE A 195 0.26 18.15 2.04
CA ILE A 195 -0.02 19.59 2.17
C ILE A 195 -1.06 19.92 3.24
N TRP A 196 -1.61 18.92 3.94
CA TRP A 196 -2.64 19.16 4.95
C TRP A 196 -2.16 20.18 5.98
N ASN A 197 -2.87 21.31 6.10
CA ASN A 197 -2.34 22.49 6.76
C ASN A 197 -2.42 22.42 8.29
N GLU A 198 -3.32 21.60 8.84
CA GLU A 198 -3.54 21.44 10.29
C GLU A 198 -2.44 20.61 11.00
N GLU A 199 -1.40 20.18 10.29
CA GLU A 199 -0.32 19.36 10.84
C GLU A 199 0.96 20.14 11.04
N ASP A 200 1.72 19.76 12.07
CA ASP A 200 3.05 20.32 12.33
C ASP A 200 3.96 20.21 11.10
N GLY A 201 4.69 21.29 10.82
CA GLY A 201 5.59 21.37 9.67
C GLY A 201 4.90 21.51 8.31
N SER A 202 3.57 21.69 8.25
CA SER A 202 2.80 21.84 7.02
C SER A 202 3.34 22.96 6.13
N GLN A 203 3.64 24.13 6.70
CA GLN A 203 4.16 25.28 5.96
C GLN A 203 5.42 24.95 5.17
N ALA A 204 6.41 24.32 5.82
CA ALA A 204 7.67 23.95 5.16
C ALA A 204 7.44 22.92 4.03
N ARG A 205 6.54 21.94 4.25
CA ARG A 205 6.17 20.97 3.21
C ARG A 205 5.48 21.66 2.03
N GLN A 206 4.53 22.54 2.31
CA GLN A 206 3.82 23.32 1.30
C GLN A 206 4.76 24.20 0.49
N ASP A 207 5.67 24.94 1.14
CA ASP A 207 6.64 25.80 0.47
C ASP A 207 7.54 25.01 -0.48
N LYS A 208 8.09 23.88 -0.02
CA LYS A 208 8.86 22.97 -0.89
C LYS A 208 8.05 22.48 -2.09
N LEU A 209 6.83 22.00 -1.87
CA LEU A 209 5.98 21.51 -2.97
C LEU A 209 5.55 22.64 -3.92
N ARG A 210 5.41 23.88 -3.42
CA ARG A 210 5.17 25.06 -4.24
C ARG A 210 6.38 25.36 -5.14
N GLU A 211 7.59 25.37 -4.59
CA GLU A 211 8.84 25.56 -5.34
C GLU A 211 9.05 24.47 -6.39
N MET A 212 8.65 23.23 -6.08
CA MET A 212 8.65 22.12 -7.04
C MET A 212 7.55 22.22 -8.10
N GLY A 213 6.67 23.22 -8.06
CA GLY A 213 5.64 23.49 -9.05
C GLY A 213 4.43 22.56 -8.96
N PHE A 214 4.10 22.03 -7.78
CA PHE A 214 2.87 21.24 -7.59
C PHE A 214 1.61 22.11 -7.65
N VAL A 215 1.69 23.38 -7.23
CA VAL A 215 0.56 24.32 -7.29
C VAL A 215 0.06 24.52 -8.73
N ASP A 216 0.97 24.64 -9.70
CA ASP A 216 0.59 24.77 -11.12
C ASP A 216 -0.12 23.53 -11.65
N VAL A 217 0.32 22.34 -11.21
CA VAL A 217 -0.32 21.06 -11.60
C VAL A 217 -1.71 20.96 -10.98
N LEU A 218 -1.84 21.27 -9.68
CA LEU A 218 -3.14 21.30 -9.00
C LEU A 218 -4.10 22.29 -9.65
N HIS A 219 -3.63 23.50 -10.00
CA HIS A 219 -4.43 24.50 -10.70
C HIS A 219 -4.97 23.95 -12.03
N LYS A 220 -4.13 23.30 -12.85
CA LYS A 220 -4.59 22.64 -14.09
C LYS A 220 -5.64 21.56 -13.81
N LEU A 221 -5.46 20.77 -12.75
CA LEU A 221 -6.40 19.72 -12.36
C LEU A 221 -7.74 20.25 -11.84
N THR A 222 -7.82 21.49 -11.36
CA THR A 222 -9.12 22.13 -11.02
C THR A 222 -10.02 22.36 -12.24
N GLN A 223 -9.48 22.17 -13.45
CA GLN A 223 -10.19 22.27 -14.72
C GLN A 223 -10.37 20.88 -15.38
N ALA A 224 -10.05 19.79 -14.67
CA ALA A 224 -10.22 18.44 -15.18
C ALA A 224 -11.69 18.14 -15.51
N LEU A 225 -11.91 17.36 -16.57
CA LEU A 225 -13.24 16.91 -16.97
C LEU A 225 -13.86 15.93 -15.96
N ASP A 226 -13.03 15.15 -15.27
CA ASP A 226 -13.48 14.25 -14.22
C ASP A 226 -13.85 15.04 -12.95
N PRO A 227 -15.11 15.00 -12.49
CA PRO A 227 -15.55 15.78 -11.34
C PRO A 227 -14.81 15.44 -10.05
N ASN A 228 -14.50 14.16 -9.81
CA ASN A 228 -13.83 13.73 -8.58
C ASN A 228 -12.40 14.28 -8.51
N LEU A 229 -11.68 14.25 -9.63
CA LEU A 229 -10.33 14.79 -9.73
C LEU A 229 -10.35 16.32 -9.59
N CYS A 230 -11.29 16.98 -10.25
CA CYS A 230 -11.50 18.41 -10.18
C CYS A 230 -11.76 18.87 -8.74
N ASP A 231 -12.70 18.22 -8.04
CA ASP A 231 -13.06 18.58 -6.67
C ASP A 231 -11.92 18.32 -5.68
N ARG A 232 -11.21 17.19 -5.82
CA ARG A 232 -10.00 16.91 -5.01
C ARG A 232 -8.91 17.95 -5.23
N ALA A 233 -8.67 18.36 -6.48
CA ALA A 233 -7.68 19.38 -6.79
C ALA A 233 -8.07 20.75 -6.19
N LYS A 234 -9.36 21.11 -6.21
CA LYS A 234 -9.86 22.34 -5.56
C LYS A 234 -9.66 22.28 -4.04
N THR A 235 -10.01 21.18 -3.39
CA THR A 235 -9.78 20.99 -1.95
C THR A 235 -8.29 21.10 -1.61
N ALA A 236 -7.42 20.48 -2.41
CA ALA A 236 -5.97 20.57 -2.24
C ALA A 236 -5.47 22.02 -2.42
N MET A 237 -5.98 22.77 -3.40
CA MET A 237 -5.64 24.18 -3.59
C MET A 237 -6.04 25.06 -2.40
N GLN A 238 -7.16 24.77 -1.75
CA GLN A 238 -7.60 25.52 -0.56
C GLN A 238 -6.61 25.38 0.61
N GLN A 239 -5.92 24.24 0.73
CA GLN A 239 -4.91 24.01 1.78
C GLN A 239 -3.72 24.99 1.69
N TYR A 240 -3.42 25.51 0.51
CA TYR A 240 -2.34 26.49 0.31
C TYR A 240 -2.76 27.94 0.63
N LEU A 241 -4.05 28.20 0.80
CA LEU A 241 -4.64 29.53 0.99
C LEU A 241 -5.08 29.80 2.42
N ALA A 242 -5.13 28.77 3.26
CA ALA A 242 -5.59 28.80 4.65
C ALA A 242 -4.40 28.72 5.60
#